data_AF-E1Z569-F1
#
_entry.id   AF-E1Z569-F1
#
_cell.length_a   1.000
_cell.length_b   1.000
_cell.length_c   1.000
_cell.angle_alpha   90.00
_cell.angle_beta   90.00
_cell.angle_gamma   90.00
#
_symmetry.space_group_name_H-M   'P 1'
#
loop_
_entity.id
_entity.type
_entity.pdbx_description
1 polymer ?
#
loop_
_entity_poly.entity_id
_entity_poly.type
_entity_poly.pdbx_seq_one_letter_code
_entity_poly.pdbx_strand_id
1 'polypeptide(L)'
;MGRLLAAATTVLMLAGAALAQGTNYKCRQGFFECADVVKVGRPSTVEELQAMVAMFPQVKASGVGHSWWREQFCAGNDSRAVNIVTTEQQAVLDFMAAPVDPQQWVGKQVPAGFPIQVNELDEEVTVAAGITQRALLDYLSDYKYWKQRSGWTLPAFSWFLDQTIGGAVVTATHGSSMKYASLAAQLRRLKLVLANGTMLELSPKSNPHLFMAAGVSVGRLGIVTEVTLKIKPQQAVQRRLQARKMQLELGPSPWLSVGSVAGDKPPSASDACPPLPRYPLVQELSFQDFAAQVLETQEAYNAAKQANDVDGMRRALFQASLPASAASSAGWLAVDETQAFWALPTASVQRTDYEHLDHEPLAVLLNAFPASEPVAMSGPEDDVYAQVEKRAVAANSRMALNSRFWSNLYVTQLRNKVAAGTFESRKAFLSMAESETQVTSTFAPYDQYEVAVPISRAGSCLMEVGKEVYGDAKLWDGARTPFLVRFVTEEDFYLSPTTDGPAMYVNMEDYVSRSSGRPNDQFQRIMQLFRQRCGARLHWGKAGWPQHAKCFKGSIEYPSTWCSFGCAVQELDPQGKFASEWDGWKWSATLNGNPIPLASCCTSKGFSPSCQCAARTDC
;
A
#
# COMPACT_ATOMS: atom_id res chain seq x y z
N MET A 1 -43.32 -24.34 10.41
CA MET A 1 -42.49 -25.13 9.46
C MET A 1 -42.59 -24.62 8.01
N GLY A 2 -43.77 -24.39 7.43
CA GLY A 2 -43.90 -23.97 6.01
C GLY A 2 -43.21 -22.65 5.62
N ARG A 3 -43.16 -21.62 6.50
CA ARG A 3 -42.46 -20.34 6.23
C ARG A 3 -40.92 -20.45 6.25
N LEU A 4 -40.37 -21.37 7.05
CA LEU A 4 -38.93 -21.65 7.10
C LEU A 4 -38.45 -22.43 5.88
N LEU A 5 -39.26 -23.38 5.39
CA LEU A 5 -38.96 -24.08 4.13
C LEU A 5 -39.06 -23.14 2.93
N ALA A 6 -40.06 -22.27 2.85
CA ALA A 6 -40.18 -21.31 1.75
C ALA A 6 -38.98 -20.34 1.71
N ALA A 7 -38.57 -19.78 2.86
CA ALA A 7 -37.39 -18.92 2.94
C ALA A 7 -36.10 -19.66 2.54
N ALA A 8 -35.91 -20.90 3.00
CA ALA A 8 -34.76 -21.72 2.62
C ALA A 8 -34.74 -22.04 1.11
N THR A 9 -35.90 -22.29 0.51
CA THR A 9 -36.01 -22.62 -0.92
C THR A 9 -35.73 -21.40 -1.80
N THR A 10 -36.20 -20.21 -1.42
CA THR A 10 -35.89 -18.95 -2.12
C THR A 10 -34.41 -18.59 -2.02
N VAL A 11 -33.79 -18.79 -0.85
CA VAL A 11 -32.35 -18.58 -0.63
C VAL A 11 -31.49 -19.53 -1.48
N LEU A 12 -31.91 -20.79 -1.64
CA LEU A 12 -31.23 -21.77 -2.51
C LEU A 12 -31.33 -21.42 -3.99
N MET A 13 -32.48 -20.90 -4.47
CA MET A 13 -32.64 -20.49 -5.87
C MET A 13 -31.80 -19.25 -6.22
N LEU A 14 -31.74 -18.25 -5.32
CA LEU A 14 -30.95 -17.03 -5.50
C LEU A 14 -29.45 -17.32 -5.59
N ALA A 15 -28.92 -18.17 -4.71
CA ALA A 15 -27.51 -18.55 -4.74
C ALA A 15 -27.16 -19.44 -5.95
N GLY A 16 -28.09 -20.30 -6.40
CA GLY A 16 -27.86 -21.20 -7.53
C GLY A 16 -27.65 -20.50 -8.88
N ALA A 17 -28.34 -19.38 -9.12
CA ALA A 17 -28.24 -18.62 -10.37
C ALA A 17 -26.91 -17.84 -10.52
N ALA A 18 -26.29 -17.46 -9.40
CA ALA A 18 -25.07 -16.64 -9.36
C ALA A 18 -23.78 -17.47 -9.15
N LEU A 19 -23.87 -18.80 -9.16
CA LEU A 19 -22.73 -19.72 -9.09
C LEU A 19 -22.30 -20.14 -10.50
N ALA A 20 -21.11 -19.73 -10.92
CA ALA A 20 -20.48 -20.31 -12.10
C ALA A 20 -19.83 -21.65 -11.73
N GLN A 21 -20.06 -22.69 -12.55
CA GLN A 21 -19.27 -23.93 -12.45
C GLN A 21 -17.87 -23.68 -13.04
N GLY A 22 -16.84 -23.78 -12.20
CA GLY A 22 -15.45 -24.01 -12.63
C GLY A 22 -14.82 -22.98 -13.57
N THR A 23 -14.72 -21.71 -13.14
CA THR A 23 -13.72 -20.78 -13.70
C THR A 23 -12.57 -20.66 -12.71
N ASN A 24 -11.37 -21.09 -13.08
CA ASN A 24 -10.18 -21.01 -12.23
C ASN A 24 -9.92 -19.54 -11.83
N TYR A 25 -10.11 -19.21 -10.54
CA TYR A 25 -9.86 -17.87 -10.03
C TYR A 25 -8.36 -17.66 -9.83
N LYS A 26 -7.82 -16.59 -10.41
CA LYS A 26 -6.39 -16.30 -10.44
C LYS A 26 -6.08 -14.95 -9.81
N CYS A 27 -4.85 -14.79 -9.29
CA CYS A 27 -4.33 -13.46 -9.01
C CYS A 27 -4.24 -12.63 -10.31
N ARG A 28 -4.03 -11.31 -10.18
CA ARG A 28 -4.05 -10.37 -11.31
C ARG A 28 -3.09 -10.70 -12.45
N GLN A 29 -1.93 -11.28 -12.13
CA GLN A 29 -0.94 -11.71 -13.14
C GLN A 29 -1.22 -13.10 -13.73
N GLY A 30 -2.20 -13.83 -13.19
CA GLY A 30 -2.61 -15.15 -13.66
C GLY A 30 -1.74 -16.33 -13.21
N PHE A 31 -0.81 -16.13 -12.26
CA PHE A 31 0.15 -17.19 -11.85
C PHE A 31 -0.23 -17.95 -10.59
N PHE A 32 -0.94 -17.30 -9.67
CA PHE A 32 -1.42 -17.97 -8.48
C PHE A 32 -2.87 -18.30 -8.70
N GLU A 33 -3.12 -19.60 -8.80
CA GLU A 33 -4.43 -20.17 -9.13
C GLU A 33 -5.02 -20.82 -7.89
N CYS A 34 -6.32 -20.63 -7.68
CA CYS A 34 -7.07 -21.47 -6.77
C CYS A 34 -7.27 -22.86 -7.39
N ALA A 35 -7.53 -23.88 -6.58
CA ALA A 35 -7.83 -25.20 -7.14
C ALA A 35 -9.08 -25.13 -8.03
N ASP A 36 -9.07 -25.78 -9.19
CA ASP A 36 -10.14 -25.70 -10.20
C ASP A 36 -11.53 -26.13 -9.66
N VAL A 37 -11.53 -26.92 -8.58
CA VAL A 37 -12.73 -27.39 -7.89
C VAL A 37 -13.38 -26.33 -7.00
N VAL A 38 -12.67 -25.25 -6.65
CA VAL A 38 -13.20 -24.14 -5.85
C VAL A 38 -14.20 -23.36 -6.69
N LYS A 39 -15.39 -23.12 -6.14
CA LYS A 39 -16.45 -22.40 -6.85
C LYS A 39 -16.18 -20.90 -6.85
N VAL A 40 -16.73 -20.20 -7.84
CA VAL A 40 -16.72 -18.74 -7.89
C VAL A 40 -18.15 -18.22 -7.89
N GLY A 41 -18.52 -17.52 -6.82
CA GLY A 41 -19.79 -16.85 -6.64
C GLY A 41 -19.72 -15.40 -7.08
N ARG A 42 -20.72 -14.95 -7.84
CA ARG A 42 -20.81 -13.59 -8.40
C ARG A 42 -22.15 -12.95 -8.00
N PRO A 43 -22.32 -12.61 -6.71
CA PRO A 43 -23.57 -12.05 -6.22
C PRO A 43 -23.79 -10.65 -6.78
N SER A 44 -24.97 -10.41 -7.33
CA SER A 44 -25.39 -9.09 -7.82
C SER A 44 -25.82 -8.18 -6.67
N THR A 45 -26.26 -8.76 -5.55
CA THR A 45 -26.78 -8.05 -4.38
C THR A 45 -26.10 -8.52 -3.08
N VAL A 46 -26.22 -7.74 -2.01
CA VAL A 46 -25.71 -8.13 -0.69
C VAL A 46 -26.49 -9.34 -0.15
N GLU A 47 -27.78 -9.44 -0.44
CA GLU A 47 -28.64 -10.55 -0.01
C GLU A 47 -28.19 -11.88 -0.63
N GLU A 48 -27.83 -11.88 -1.92
CA GLU A 48 -27.23 -13.05 -2.58
C GLU A 48 -25.89 -13.43 -1.97
N LEU A 49 -25.06 -12.42 -1.65
CA LEU A 49 -23.79 -12.63 -0.97
C LEU A 49 -24.00 -13.28 0.41
N GLN A 50 -24.95 -12.79 1.20
CA GLN A 50 -25.34 -13.38 2.49
C GLN A 50 -25.80 -14.83 2.35
N ALA A 51 -26.62 -15.12 1.33
CA ALA A 51 -27.08 -16.48 1.02
C ALA A 51 -25.91 -17.42 0.68
N MET A 52 -24.96 -16.97 -0.13
CA MET A 52 -23.75 -17.74 -0.44
C MET A 52 -22.90 -18.00 0.81
N VAL A 53 -22.66 -16.98 1.64
CA VAL A 53 -21.89 -17.15 2.88
C VAL A 53 -22.56 -18.15 3.83
N ALA A 54 -23.90 -18.13 3.93
CA ALA A 54 -24.63 -19.09 4.74
C ALA A 54 -24.52 -20.53 4.18
N MET A 55 -24.50 -20.68 2.86
CA MET A 55 -24.50 -21.98 2.17
C MET A 55 -23.15 -22.71 2.23
N PHE A 56 -22.04 -21.99 2.11
CA PHE A 56 -20.72 -22.61 1.95
C PHE A 56 -19.95 -22.69 3.28
N PRO A 57 -19.32 -23.84 3.60
CA PRO A 57 -18.52 -24.00 4.81
C PRO A 57 -17.16 -23.30 4.75
N GLN A 58 -16.64 -22.99 3.56
CA GLN A 58 -15.41 -22.25 3.35
C GLN A 58 -15.63 -21.13 2.34
N VAL A 59 -15.26 -19.91 2.70
CA VAL A 59 -15.58 -18.71 1.91
C VAL A 59 -14.41 -17.72 1.93
N LYS A 60 -14.14 -17.09 0.78
CA LYS A 60 -13.21 -15.95 0.69
C LYS A 60 -13.78 -14.85 -0.19
N ALA A 61 -13.60 -13.60 0.23
CA ALA A 61 -13.85 -12.47 -0.64
C ALA A 61 -12.73 -12.34 -1.69
N SER A 62 -13.11 -11.96 -2.89
CA SER A 62 -12.22 -11.74 -4.02
C SER A 62 -12.45 -10.34 -4.58
N GLY A 63 -11.40 -9.52 -4.56
CA GLY A 63 -11.35 -8.23 -5.24
C GLY A 63 -10.70 -8.38 -6.62
N VAL A 64 -9.76 -7.48 -6.94
CA VAL A 64 -9.04 -7.47 -8.24
C VAL A 64 -7.89 -8.48 -8.35
N GLY A 65 -7.72 -9.35 -7.35
CA GLY A 65 -6.62 -10.34 -7.31
C GLY A 65 -5.20 -9.76 -7.18
N HIS A 66 -5.02 -8.52 -6.72
CA HIS A 66 -3.70 -7.88 -6.55
C HIS A 66 -3.01 -8.31 -5.24
N SER A 67 -2.80 -9.61 -5.08
CA SER A 67 -2.08 -10.25 -3.98
C SER A 67 -1.20 -11.39 -4.49
N TRP A 68 -0.08 -11.66 -3.81
CA TRP A 68 0.93 -12.65 -4.20
C TRP A 68 0.98 -13.87 -3.28
N TRP A 69 -0.04 -14.04 -2.45
CA TRP A 69 -0.13 -15.21 -1.57
C TRP A 69 -1.52 -15.82 -1.66
N ARG A 70 -1.58 -17.06 -2.14
CA ARG A 70 -2.82 -17.80 -2.43
C ARG A 70 -3.80 -17.81 -1.25
N GLU A 71 -3.27 -17.92 -0.04
CA GLU A 71 -4.05 -17.98 1.20
C GLU A 71 -4.85 -16.68 1.48
N GLN A 72 -4.52 -15.58 0.80
CA GLN A 72 -5.24 -14.31 0.91
C GLN A 72 -6.49 -14.23 0.04
N PHE A 73 -6.62 -15.04 -1.00
CA PHE A 73 -7.72 -14.91 -1.97
C PHE A 73 -8.34 -16.23 -2.43
N CYS A 74 -7.80 -17.37 -2.05
CA CYS A 74 -8.45 -18.68 -2.25
C CYS A 74 -9.13 -19.15 -0.97
N ALA A 75 -10.38 -19.57 -1.10
CA ALA A 75 -11.21 -20.06 0.00
C ALA A 75 -10.85 -21.47 0.50
N GLY A 76 -10.20 -22.29 -0.33
CA GLY A 76 -9.85 -23.66 0.02
C GLY A 76 -9.26 -24.42 -1.17
N ASN A 77 -9.29 -25.75 -1.09
CA ASN A 77 -8.80 -26.66 -2.14
C ASN A 77 -9.85 -27.68 -2.62
N ASP A 78 -11.10 -27.60 -2.14
CA ASP A 78 -12.17 -28.54 -2.46
C ASP A 78 -13.48 -27.86 -2.92
N SER A 79 -14.43 -28.67 -3.39
CA SER A 79 -15.71 -28.23 -3.97
C SER A 79 -16.72 -27.61 -2.99
N ARG A 80 -16.42 -27.63 -1.69
CA ARG A 80 -17.19 -26.99 -0.62
C ARG A 80 -16.72 -25.56 -0.36
N ALA A 81 -15.63 -25.12 -1.00
CA ALA A 81 -15.14 -23.76 -0.91
C ALA A 81 -15.73 -22.87 -2.02
N VAL A 82 -15.93 -21.58 -1.72
CA VAL A 82 -16.35 -20.57 -2.70
C VAL A 82 -15.55 -19.27 -2.55
N ASN A 83 -15.03 -18.77 -3.67
CA ASN A 83 -14.54 -17.40 -3.78
C ASN A 83 -15.68 -16.50 -4.24
N ILE A 84 -15.96 -15.43 -3.50
CA ILE A 84 -17.03 -14.49 -3.79
C ILE A 84 -16.44 -13.22 -4.38
N VAL A 85 -16.78 -12.92 -5.63
CA VAL A 85 -16.30 -11.73 -6.35
C VAL A 85 -17.09 -10.51 -5.86
N THR A 86 -16.39 -9.55 -5.27
CA THR A 86 -16.98 -8.35 -4.66
C THR A 86 -17.08 -7.17 -5.64
N THR A 87 -16.38 -7.24 -6.76
CA THR A 87 -16.36 -6.21 -7.81
C THR A 87 -17.53 -6.32 -8.79
N GLU A 88 -18.27 -7.44 -8.73
CA GLU A 88 -19.38 -7.74 -9.64
C GLU A 88 -20.76 -7.57 -8.98
N GLN A 89 -20.84 -6.86 -7.85
CA GLN A 89 -22.13 -6.40 -7.35
C GLN A 89 -22.73 -5.40 -8.35
N GLN A 90 -24.05 -5.48 -8.58
CA GLN A 90 -24.71 -4.73 -9.66
C GLN A 90 -24.47 -3.22 -9.56
N ALA A 91 -24.58 -2.65 -8.35
CA ALA A 91 -24.33 -1.23 -8.12
C ALA A 91 -22.88 -0.81 -8.45
N VAL A 92 -21.91 -1.69 -8.24
CA VAL A 92 -20.51 -1.47 -8.60
C VAL A 92 -20.36 -1.54 -10.13
N LEU A 93 -20.93 -2.56 -10.77
CA LEU A 93 -20.88 -2.72 -12.23
C LEU A 93 -21.52 -1.54 -12.95
N ASP A 94 -22.71 -1.10 -12.51
CA ASP A 94 -23.43 0.03 -13.10
C ASP A 94 -22.61 1.32 -13.04
N PHE A 95 -22.00 1.60 -11.88
CA PHE A 95 -21.14 2.77 -11.70
C PHE A 95 -19.87 2.70 -12.56
N MET A 96 -19.22 1.54 -12.62
CA MET A 96 -17.98 1.37 -13.39
C MET A 96 -18.24 1.39 -14.90
N ALA A 97 -19.40 0.92 -15.36
CA ALA A 97 -19.79 0.91 -16.77
C ALA A 97 -20.25 2.29 -17.26
N ALA A 98 -20.91 3.07 -16.40
CA ALA A 98 -21.36 4.42 -16.70
C ALA A 98 -21.14 5.34 -15.49
N PRO A 99 -19.90 5.87 -15.32
CA PRO A 99 -19.60 6.82 -14.26
C PRO A 99 -20.54 8.01 -14.33
N VAL A 100 -21.06 8.36 -13.16
CA VAL A 100 -22.04 9.43 -12.98
C VAL A 100 -21.30 10.72 -12.62
N ASP A 101 -21.68 11.85 -13.23
CA ASP A 101 -21.18 13.17 -12.81
C ASP A 101 -21.57 13.42 -11.35
N PRO A 102 -20.59 13.45 -10.41
CA PRO A 102 -20.88 13.64 -8.99
C PRO A 102 -21.55 14.98 -8.67
N GLN A 103 -21.44 15.99 -9.55
CA GLN A 103 -22.08 17.30 -9.37
C GLN A 103 -23.60 17.21 -9.23
N GLN A 104 -24.23 16.21 -9.84
CA GLN A 104 -25.69 16.09 -9.76
C GLN A 104 -26.20 15.82 -8.35
N TRP A 105 -25.35 15.27 -7.48
CA TRP A 105 -25.63 14.89 -6.11
C TRP A 105 -25.35 15.99 -5.09
N VAL A 106 -24.66 17.06 -5.48
CA VAL A 106 -24.27 18.14 -4.57
C VAL A 106 -25.51 18.78 -3.93
N GLY A 107 -25.57 18.73 -2.59
CA GLY A 107 -26.71 19.26 -1.82
C GLY A 107 -28.00 18.46 -1.98
N LYS A 108 -27.94 17.24 -2.55
CA LYS A 108 -29.06 16.32 -2.71
C LYS A 108 -28.76 15.00 -2.01
N GLN A 109 -29.82 14.25 -1.72
CA GLN A 109 -29.68 12.90 -1.20
C GLN A 109 -29.25 11.95 -2.33
N VAL A 110 -28.11 11.31 -2.15
CA VAL A 110 -27.65 10.21 -3.01
C VAL A 110 -28.57 9.00 -2.80
N PRO A 111 -29.01 8.29 -3.86
CA PRO A 111 -29.81 7.08 -3.73
C PRO A 111 -29.10 6.04 -2.86
N ALA A 112 -29.84 5.41 -1.94
CA ALA A 112 -29.25 4.47 -0.98
C ALA A 112 -28.51 3.28 -1.63
N GLY A 113 -28.89 2.90 -2.86
CA GLY A 113 -28.23 1.83 -3.63
C GLY A 113 -27.02 2.26 -4.44
N PHE A 114 -26.67 3.56 -4.46
CA PHE A 114 -25.49 4.04 -5.17
C PHE A 114 -24.22 3.72 -4.36
N PRO A 115 -23.13 3.24 -4.99
CA PRO A 115 -22.00 2.65 -4.28
C PRO A 115 -21.07 3.66 -3.59
N ILE A 116 -21.26 4.98 -3.76
CA ILE A 116 -20.42 6.03 -3.16
C ILE A 116 -21.30 7.13 -2.57
N GLN A 117 -21.27 7.32 -1.26
CA GLN A 117 -22.06 8.32 -0.54
C GLN A 117 -21.13 9.25 0.23
N VAL A 118 -21.12 10.53 -0.13
CA VAL A 118 -20.32 11.57 0.55
C VAL A 118 -21.16 12.24 1.62
N ASN A 119 -20.59 12.40 2.81
CA ASN A 119 -21.13 13.22 3.88
C ASN A 119 -20.18 14.39 4.12
N GLU A 120 -20.56 15.56 3.62
CA GLU A 120 -19.73 16.78 3.66
C GLU A 120 -19.61 17.37 5.07
N LEU A 121 -20.57 17.09 5.95
CA LEU A 121 -20.57 17.62 7.32
C LEU A 121 -19.57 16.88 8.21
N ASP A 122 -19.51 15.56 8.04
CA ASP A 122 -18.61 14.70 8.83
C ASP A 122 -17.25 14.49 8.15
N GLU A 123 -17.07 14.97 6.92
CA GLU A 123 -15.91 14.70 6.06
C GLU A 123 -15.66 13.18 5.93
N GLU A 124 -16.72 12.44 5.61
CA GLU A 124 -16.70 11.00 5.43
C GLU A 124 -17.20 10.60 4.04
N VAL A 125 -16.69 9.48 3.51
CA VAL A 125 -17.25 8.80 2.35
C VAL A 125 -17.55 7.35 2.70
N THR A 126 -18.79 6.93 2.45
CA THR A 126 -19.20 5.53 2.51
C THR A 126 -19.13 4.95 1.11
N VAL A 127 -18.41 3.84 0.94
CA VAL A 127 -18.12 3.26 -0.37
C VAL A 127 -18.23 1.73 -0.35
N ALA A 128 -18.83 1.16 -1.39
CA ALA A 128 -18.90 -0.28 -1.59
C ALA A 128 -17.48 -0.88 -1.70
N ALA A 129 -17.23 -1.99 -1.00
CA ALA A 129 -15.89 -2.58 -0.85
C ALA A 129 -15.24 -3.02 -2.18
N GLY A 130 -16.05 -3.27 -3.21
CA GLY A 130 -15.63 -3.63 -4.57
C GLY A 130 -15.14 -2.47 -5.44
N ILE A 131 -15.40 -1.21 -5.06
CA ILE A 131 -14.92 -0.03 -5.79
C ILE A 131 -13.39 0.08 -5.67
N THR A 132 -12.71 0.44 -6.76
CA THR A 132 -11.25 0.65 -6.74
C THR A 132 -10.87 1.99 -6.12
N GLN A 133 -9.66 2.12 -5.58
CA GLN A 133 -9.19 3.40 -5.05
C GLN A 133 -9.19 4.48 -6.12
N ARG A 134 -8.81 4.14 -7.37
CA ARG A 134 -8.88 5.04 -8.53
C ARG A 134 -10.30 5.59 -8.68
N ALA A 135 -11.28 4.73 -8.93
CA ALA A 135 -12.65 5.18 -9.18
C ALA A 135 -13.23 6.02 -8.02
N LEU A 136 -12.87 5.71 -6.77
CA LEU A 136 -13.24 6.52 -5.61
C LEU A 136 -12.56 7.91 -5.62
N LEU A 137 -11.25 7.98 -5.86
CA LEU A 137 -10.49 9.24 -5.88
C LEU A 137 -10.93 10.14 -7.03
N ASP A 138 -11.26 9.56 -8.19
CA ASP A 138 -11.82 10.26 -9.35
C ASP A 138 -13.17 10.89 -8.99
N TYR A 139 -14.09 10.09 -8.44
CA TYR A 139 -15.39 10.58 -7.97
C TYR A 139 -15.25 11.70 -6.93
N LEU A 140 -14.37 11.54 -5.93
CA LEU A 140 -14.16 12.54 -4.88
C LEU A 140 -13.56 13.85 -5.41
N SER A 141 -12.63 13.76 -6.36
CA SER A 141 -12.01 14.91 -7.01
C SER A 141 -13.05 15.75 -7.76
N ASP A 142 -13.99 15.09 -8.43
CA ASP A 142 -15.02 15.76 -9.20
C ASP A 142 -16.23 16.18 -8.35
N TYR A 143 -16.39 15.66 -7.13
CA TYR A 143 -17.44 16.07 -6.19
C TYR A 143 -17.13 17.44 -5.55
N LYS A 144 -17.55 18.52 -6.22
CA LYS A 144 -17.33 19.92 -5.78
C LYS A 144 -18.54 20.47 -5.03
N TYR A 145 -18.36 20.69 -3.73
CA TYR A 145 -19.37 21.30 -2.86
C TYR A 145 -19.12 22.81 -2.73
N TRP A 146 -20.13 23.63 -2.40
CA TRP A 146 -19.96 25.10 -2.39
C TRP A 146 -18.89 25.59 -1.41
N LYS A 147 -18.67 24.88 -0.29
CA LYS A 147 -17.55 25.13 0.65
C LYS A 147 -16.22 24.54 0.17
N GLN A 148 -16.26 23.57 -0.75
CA GLN A 148 -15.12 22.76 -1.14
C GLN A 148 -15.04 22.66 -2.67
N ARG A 149 -14.63 23.77 -3.30
CA ARG A 149 -14.61 23.91 -4.77
C ARG A 149 -13.50 23.14 -5.47
N SER A 150 -12.43 22.80 -4.75
CA SER A 150 -11.33 21.98 -5.28
C SER A 150 -11.63 20.47 -5.25
N GLY A 151 -12.78 20.05 -4.70
CA GLY A 151 -13.13 18.64 -4.52
C GLY A 151 -12.52 18.02 -3.27
N TRP A 152 -12.62 16.70 -3.15
CA TRP A 152 -12.19 15.91 -1.98
C TRP A 152 -11.14 14.87 -2.34
N THR A 153 -10.41 14.38 -1.34
CA THR A 153 -9.45 13.29 -1.45
C THR A 153 -9.42 12.44 -0.18
N LEU A 154 -8.84 11.25 -0.27
CA LEU A 154 -8.40 10.51 0.91
C LEU A 154 -7.15 11.20 1.52
N PRO A 155 -7.04 11.29 2.86
CA PRO A 155 -5.85 11.78 3.55
C PRO A 155 -4.53 11.11 3.14
N ALA A 156 -4.53 9.79 2.90
CA ALA A 156 -3.40 9.04 2.34
C ALA A 156 -3.89 7.85 1.50
N PHE A 157 -3.18 7.50 0.44
CA PHE A 157 -3.53 6.40 -0.46
C PHE A 157 -2.28 5.76 -1.08
N SER A 158 -2.42 4.59 -1.70
CA SER A 158 -1.29 3.84 -2.22
C SER A 158 -0.79 4.33 -3.58
N TRP A 159 0.46 3.96 -3.91
CA TRP A 159 1.02 4.11 -5.25
C TRP A 159 0.19 3.39 -6.32
N PHE A 160 -0.29 2.19 -5.98
CA PHE A 160 -1.10 1.37 -6.86
C PHE A 160 -2.58 1.63 -6.54
N LEU A 161 -3.35 2.17 -7.50
CA LEU A 161 -4.73 2.64 -7.25
C LEU A 161 -5.83 1.67 -7.74
N ASP A 162 -5.50 0.63 -8.49
CA ASP A 162 -6.52 -0.27 -9.05
C ASP A 162 -6.90 -1.41 -8.09
N GLN A 163 -6.49 -1.34 -6.82
CA GLN A 163 -6.96 -2.24 -5.77
C GLN A 163 -8.37 -1.86 -5.34
N THR A 164 -9.21 -2.86 -5.05
CA THR A 164 -10.49 -2.59 -4.39
C THR A 164 -10.27 -2.00 -3.01
N ILE A 165 -11.11 -1.07 -2.59
CA ILE A 165 -10.97 -0.37 -1.32
C ILE A 165 -11.07 -1.34 -0.13
N GLY A 166 -11.95 -2.34 -0.21
CA GLY A 166 -12.08 -3.37 0.82
C GLY A 166 -10.82 -4.23 0.95
N GLY A 167 -10.27 -4.69 -0.18
CA GLY A 167 -9.03 -5.48 -0.20
C GLY A 167 -7.82 -4.67 0.28
N ALA A 168 -7.77 -3.40 -0.09
CA ALA A 168 -6.71 -2.48 0.33
C ALA A 168 -6.72 -2.26 1.86
N VAL A 169 -7.89 -2.00 2.44
CA VAL A 169 -8.08 -1.82 3.89
C VAL A 169 -7.66 -3.08 4.66
N VAL A 170 -8.23 -4.25 4.35
CA VAL A 170 -8.01 -5.47 5.15
C VAL A 170 -6.58 -6.03 5.07
N THR A 171 -5.76 -5.53 4.14
CA THR A 171 -4.35 -5.93 3.97
C THR A 171 -3.35 -4.86 4.43
N ALA A 172 -3.82 -3.77 5.07
CA ALA A 172 -3.01 -2.63 5.48
C ALA A 172 -2.27 -1.93 4.32
N THR A 173 -2.92 -1.85 3.14
CA THR A 173 -2.36 -1.12 1.99
C THR A 173 -2.14 0.34 2.35
N HIS A 174 -0.99 0.89 1.97
CA HIS A 174 -0.53 2.19 2.44
C HIS A 174 0.15 3.02 1.35
N GLY A 175 0.17 4.33 1.57
CA GLY A 175 1.01 5.31 0.88
C GLY A 175 2.36 5.47 1.57
N SER A 176 2.80 6.72 1.74
CA SER A 176 3.91 7.08 2.62
C SER A 176 3.47 8.27 3.48
N SER A 177 3.16 8.04 4.74
CA SER A 177 2.68 9.08 5.65
C SER A 177 2.96 8.69 7.09
N MET A 178 3.70 9.55 7.79
CA MET A 178 3.85 9.49 9.24
C MET A 178 2.64 10.10 9.97
N LYS A 179 1.69 10.67 9.24
CA LYS A 179 0.46 11.26 9.80
C LYS A 179 -0.76 10.33 9.73
N TYR A 180 -0.95 9.61 8.63
CA TYR A 180 -2.20 8.90 8.35
C TYR A 180 -2.07 7.38 8.23
N ALA A 181 -0.87 6.81 8.44
CA ALA A 181 -0.58 5.38 8.38
C ALA A 181 -1.11 4.70 7.09
N SER A 182 -1.82 3.57 7.22
CA SER A 182 -2.41 2.83 6.11
C SER A 182 -3.80 3.38 5.71
N LEU A 183 -4.44 2.80 4.69
CA LEU A 183 -5.85 3.07 4.40
C LEU A 183 -6.78 2.66 5.54
N ALA A 184 -6.42 1.64 6.32
CA ALA A 184 -7.22 1.18 7.45
C ALA A 184 -7.29 2.25 8.57
N ALA A 185 -6.20 2.97 8.83
CA ALA A 185 -6.18 4.09 9.80
C ALA A 185 -7.17 5.22 9.49
N GLN A 186 -7.66 5.30 8.26
CA GLN A 186 -8.67 6.29 7.84
C GLN A 186 -10.11 5.77 7.99
N LEU A 187 -10.29 4.53 8.44
CA LEU A 187 -11.59 3.87 8.62
C LEU A 187 -12.39 4.47 9.78
N ARG A 188 -13.68 4.69 9.52
CA ARG A 188 -14.66 5.20 10.49
C ARG A 188 -15.73 4.18 10.80
N ARG A 189 -16.14 3.41 9.78
CA ARG A 189 -17.07 2.30 9.86
C ARG A 189 -16.73 1.24 8.84
N LEU A 190 -17.12 0.00 9.10
CA LEU A 190 -17.16 -1.05 8.08
C LEU A 190 -18.39 -1.94 8.28
N LYS A 191 -18.93 -2.47 7.19
CA LYS A 191 -19.97 -3.49 7.21
C LYS A 191 -19.41 -4.79 6.67
N LEU A 192 -19.71 -5.88 7.36
CA LEU A 192 -19.24 -7.22 6.99
C LEU A 192 -20.35 -8.26 7.09
N VAL A 193 -20.27 -9.27 6.24
CA VAL A 193 -21.08 -10.48 6.32
C VAL A 193 -20.35 -11.50 7.18
N LEU A 194 -20.98 -11.93 8.26
CA LEU A 194 -20.43 -12.87 9.23
C LEU A 194 -20.60 -14.33 8.77
N ALA A 195 -20.00 -15.27 9.50
CA ALA A 195 -19.99 -16.69 9.13
C ALA A 195 -21.40 -17.32 9.06
N ASN A 196 -22.36 -16.76 9.80
CA ASN A 196 -23.77 -17.15 9.79
C ASN A 196 -24.59 -16.48 8.67
N GLY A 197 -23.98 -15.65 7.82
CA GLY A 197 -24.65 -14.89 6.76
C GLY A 197 -25.30 -13.58 7.21
N THR A 198 -25.26 -13.20 8.49
CA THR A 198 -25.83 -11.92 8.96
C THR A 198 -24.87 -10.75 8.72
N MET A 199 -25.41 -9.56 8.54
CA MET A 199 -24.64 -8.32 8.49
C MET A 199 -24.24 -7.83 9.88
N LEU A 200 -23.01 -7.35 10.01
CA LEU A 200 -22.52 -6.63 11.18
C LEU A 200 -21.93 -5.29 10.74
N GLU A 201 -22.30 -4.21 11.41
CA GLU A 201 -21.68 -2.89 11.26
C GLU A 201 -20.78 -2.61 12.47
N LEU A 202 -19.53 -2.26 12.20
CA LEU A 202 -18.52 -1.95 13.21
C LEU A 202 -18.05 -0.50 13.07
N SER A 203 -17.88 0.14 14.22
CA SER A 203 -17.28 1.47 14.37
C SER A 203 -16.45 1.49 15.66
N PRO A 204 -15.57 2.49 15.84
CA PRO A 204 -14.88 2.71 17.11
C PRO A 204 -15.83 2.91 18.29
N LYS A 205 -17.10 3.30 18.07
CA LYS A 205 -18.09 3.54 19.11
C LYS A 205 -18.94 2.32 19.45
N SER A 206 -19.29 1.50 18.45
CA SER A 206 -20.21 0.36 18.63
C SER A 206 -19.51 -0.85 19.23
N ASN A 207 -18.39 -1.27 18.66
CA ASN A 207 -17.65 -2.46 19.10
C ASN A 207 -16.13 -2.22 18.87
N PRO A 208 -15.45 -1.48 19.77
CA PRO A 208 -14.06 -1.05 19.56
C PRO A 208 -13.11 -2.24 19.31
N HIS A 209 -13.26 -3.31 20.09
CA HIS A 209 -12.45 -4.52 19.96
C HIS A 209 -12.57 -5.16 18.58
N LEU A 210 -13.79 -5.44 18.12
CA LEU A 210 -14.04 -6.04 16.82
C LEU A 210 -13.68 -5.09 15.68
N PHE A 211 -13.85 -3.78 15.85
CA PHE A 211 -13.43 -2.79 14.87
C PHE A 211 -11.91 -2.84 14.62
N MET A 212 -11.09 -2.87 15.69
CA MET A 212 -9.64 -2.98 15.59
C MET A 212 -9.19 -4.33 14.99
N ALA A 213 -9.96 -5.40 15.23
CA ALA A 213 -9.69 -6.69 14.61
C ALA A 213 -10.08 -6.72 13.11
N ALA A 214 -11.18 -6.07 12.73
CA ALA A 214 -11.75 -6.17 11.39
C ALA A 214 -11.06 -5.28 10.35
N GLY A 215 -10.54 -4.11 10.74
CA GLY A 215 -9.94 -3.16 9.80
C GLY A 215 -8.70 -3.69 9.07
N VAL A 216 -7.80 -4.39 9.76
CA VAL A 216 -6.73 -5.19 9.13
C VAL A 216 -6.91 -6.64 9.58
N SER A 217 -7.67 -7.39 8.78
CA SER A 217 -8.14 -8.73 9.13
C SER A 217 -7.78 -9.80 8.10
N VAL A 218 -7.17 -9.42 6.98
CA VAL A 218 -6.91 -10.31 5.82
C VAL A 218 -8.12 -11.13 5.38
N GLY A 219 -9.33 -10.58 5.57
CA GLY A 219 -10.61 -11.24 5.27
C GLY A 219 -10.96 -12.41 6.20
N ARG A 220 -10.27 -12.57 7.34
CA ARG A 220 -10.45 -13.71 8.27
C ARG A 220 -11.70 -13.61 9.14
N LEU A 221 -12.33 -12.44 9.25
CA LEU A 221 -13.48 -12.20 10.15
C LEU A 221 -14.83 -12.06 9.43
N GLY A 222 -14.83 -12.06 8.10
CA GLY A 222 -16.02 -11.87 7.29
C GLY A 222 -15.74 -11.25 5.93
N ILE A 223 -16.78 -11.10 5.12
CA ILE A 223 -16.70 -10.39 3.84
C ILE A 223 -17.10 -8.94 4.05
N VAL A 224 -16.14 -8.01 3.91
CA VAL A 224 -16.42 -6.58 3.93
C VAL A 224 -17.22 -6.20 2.70
N THR A 225 -18.38 -5.59 2.88
CA THR A 225 -19.26 -5.14 1.79
C THR A 225 -19.21 -3.63 1.59
N GLU A 226 -18.92 -2.88 2.65
CA GLU A 226 -18.90 -1.41 2.64
C GLU A 226 -17.88 -0.91 3.67
N VAL A 227 -17.20 0.18 3.35
CA VAL A 227 -16.32 0.91 4.27
C VAL A 227 -16.72 2.38 4.29
N THR A 228 -16.60 3.02 5.45
CA THR A 228 -16.68 4.47 5.57
C THR A 228 -15.32 5.00 5.95
N LEU A 229 -14.76 5.89 5.13
CA LEU A 229 -13.42 6.45 5.28
C LEU A 229 -13.51 7.95 5.53
N LYS A 230 -12.55 8.48 6.29
CA LYS A 230 -12.32 9.92 6.37
C LYS A 230 -11.88 10.44 5.00
N ILE A 231 -12.44 11.56 4.57
CA ILE A 231 -11.97 12.36 3.45
C ILE A 231 -11.46 13.71 3.95
N LYS A 232 -10.76 14.44 3.09
CA LYS A 232 -10.37 15.83 3.34
C LYS A 232 -10.51 16.66 2.06
N PRO A 233 -10.57 17.99 2.18
CA PRO A 233 -10.38 18.92 1.06
C PRO A 233 -9.17 18.56 0.19
N GLN A 234 -9.33 18.64 -1.14
CA GLN A 234 -8.19 18.67 -2.06
C GLN A 234 -7.33 19.90 -1.76
N GLN A 235 -6.03 19.68 -1.66
CA GLN A 235 -5.02 20.72 -1.44
C GLN A 235 -3.93 20.59 -2.49
N ALA A 236 -3.29 21.71 -2.84
CA ALA A 236 -2.07 21.66 -3.62
C ALA A 236 -0.96 21.00 -2.78
N VAL A 237 -0.16 20.16 -3.42
CA VAL A 237 0.96 19.46 -2.81
C VAL A 237 2.20 19.77 -3.65
N GLN A 238 3.22 20.30 -2.98
CA GLN A 238 4.52 20.54 -3.57
C GLN A 238 5.40 19.30 -3.44
N ARG A 239 5.93 18.85 -4.57
CA ARG A 239 6.90 17.78 -4.70
C ARG A 239 8.31 18.37 -4.74
N ARG A 240 9.20 17.91 -3.86
CA ARG A 240 10.61 18.30 -3.83
C ARG A 240 11.50 17.08 -4.06
N LEU A 241 12.30 17.16 -5.11
CA LEU A 241 13.33 16.16 -5.39
C LEU A 241 14.56 16.46 -4.53
N GLN A 242 14.94 15.51 -3.69
CA GLN A 242 16.19 15.60 -2.93
C GLN A 242 17.35 15.16 -3.81
N ALA A 243 18.40 15.99 -3.83
CA ALA A 243 19.56 15.81 -4.67
C ALA A 243 20.83 16.10 -3.90
N ARG A 244 21.95 15.54 -4.36
CA ARG A 244 23.26 15.95 -3.84
C ARG A 244 23.47 17.43 -4.17
N LYS A 245 23.71 18.25 -3.15
CA LYS A 245 24.23 19.60 -3.36
C LYS A 245 25.63 19.47 -3.93
N MET A 246 25.82 19.82 -5.20
CA MET A 246 27.15 20.12 -5.70
C MET A 246 27.67 21.31 -4.89
N GLN A 247 28.74 21.12 -4.13
CA GLN A 247 29.67 22.22 -3.95
C GLN A 247 30.20 22.51 -5.35
N LEU A 248 29.64 23.54 -6.01
CA LEU A 248 30.41 24.26 -7.00
C LEU A 248 31.57 24.88 -6.22
N GLU A 249 32.67 24.15 -6.08
CA GLU A 249 33.96 24.82 -6.06
C GLU A 249 34.04 25.53 -7.40
N LEU A 250 33.67 26.81 -7.41
CA LEU A 250 34.05 27.74 -8.45
C LEU A 250 35.58 27.86 -8.36
N GLY A 251 36.29 26.84 -8.85
CA GLY A 251 37.68 26.97 -9.21
C GLY A 251 37.78 28.15 -10.19
N PRO A 252 38.78 29.04 -10.04
CA PRO A 252 38.92 30.17 -10.94
C PRO A 252 38.90 29.66 -12.38
N SER A 253 38.03 30.25 -13.19
CA SER A 253 37.83 29.85 -14.59
C SER A 253 39.18 29.77 -15.31
N PRO A 254 39.45 28.74 -16.14
CA PRO A 254 40.67 28.67 -16.97
C PRO A 254 40.79 29.78 -18.02
N TRP A 255 39.78 30.66 -18.12
CA TRP A 255 39.70 31.74 -19.10
C TRP A 255 40.42 33.04 -18.67
N LEU A 256 41.08 33.06 -17.52
CA LEU A 256 41.88 34.20 -17.05
C LEU A 256 43.40 34.05 -17.30
N SER A 257 43.79 33.22 -18.27
CA SER A 257 45.18 33.11 -18.71
C SER A 257 45.28 32.96 -20.23
N VAL A 258 44.71 33.91 -20.97
CA VAL A 258 45.09 34.18 -22.35
C VAL A 258 45.58 35.62 -22.42
N GLY A 259 46.85 35.78 -22.78
CA GLY A 259 47.54 37.05 -22.84
C GLY A 259 46.85 38.05 -23.77
N SER A 260 46.94 39.31 -23.39
CA SER A 260 46.57 40.45 -24.23
C SER A 260 47.30 40.40 -25.57
N VAL A 261 46.60 40.00 -26.63
CA VAL A 261 46.98 40.36 -28.00
C VAL A 261 46.09 41.53 -28.39
N ALA A 262 46.72 42.68 -28.59
CA ALA A 262 46.06 43.90 -29.00
C ALA A 262 45.54 43.77 -30.44
N GLY A 263 44.25 44.08 -30.63
CA GLY A 263 43.67 44.32 -31.94
C GLY A 263 42.76 43.22 -32.44
N ASP A 264 41.59 43.06 -31.82
CA ASP A 264 40.36 42.72 -32.52
C ASP A 264 39.14 43.15 -31.70
N LYS A 265 38.16 43.76 -32.37
CA LYS A 265 36.92 44.27 -31.77
C LYS A 265 36.08 43.08 -31.27
N PRO A 266 35.57 43.08 -30.02
CA PRO A 266 34.66 42.02 -29.59
C PRO A 266 33.38 42.04 -30.45
N PRO A 267 32.80 40.88 -30.82
CA PRO A 267 31.56 40.83 -31.58
C PRO A 267 30.41 41.46 -30.78
N SER A 268 29.49 42.13 -31.47
CA SER A 268 28.33 42.78 -30.86
C SER A 268 27.40 41.76 -30.18
N ALA A 269 26.79 42.17 -29.07
CA ALA A 269 25.91 41.37 -28.23
C ALA A 269 24.60 40.88 -28.89
N SER A 270 24.46 40.98 -30.22
CA SER A 270 23.28 40.58 -30.99
C SER A 270 23.34 39.15 -31.54
N ASP A 271 24.52 38.51 -31.54
CA ASP A 271 24.71 37.21 -32.22
C ASP A 271 24.91 36.03 -31.24
N ALA A 272 24.74 36.28 -29.94
CA ALA A 272 24.77 35.23 -28.93
C ALA A 272 23.42 34.51 -28.90
N CYS A 273 23.36 33.34 -29.53
CA CYS A 273 22.29 32.37 -29.28
C CYS A 273 22.16 32.18 -27.76
N PRO A 274 20.98 32.37 -27.15
CA PRO A 274 20.84 32.21 -25.71
C PRO A 274 21.31 30.80 -25.34
N PRO A 275 22.16 30.62 -24.32
CA PRO A 275 22.51 29.28 -23.88
C PRO A 275 21.20 28.56 -23.56
N LEU A 276 20.98 27.41 -24.20
CA LEU A 276 19.90 26.50 -23.82
C LEU A 276 19.93 26.37 -22.30
N PRO A 277 18.78 26.47 -21.60
CA PRO A 277 18.76 26.32 -20.16
C PRO A 277 19.38 24.97 -19.83
N ARG A 278 20.61 24.99 -19.30
CA ARG A 278 21.19 23.83 -18.65
C ARG A 278 20.38 23.66 -17.37
N TYR A 279 19.35 22.82 -17.42
CA TYR A 279 18.76 22.29 -16.20
C TYR A 279 19.94 21.82 -15.33
N PRO A 280 20.03 22.27 -14.06
CA PRO A 280 21.09 21.79 -13.19
C PRO A 280 21.05 20.26 -13.23
N LEU A 281 22.20 19.63 -13.47
CA LEU A 281 22.33 18.17 -13.40
C LEU A 281 21.99 17.78 -11.96
N VAL A 282 20.73 17.47 -11.70
CA VAL A 282 20.26 17.00 -10.40
C VAL A 282 20.87 15.63 -10.20
N GLN A 283 21.94 15.54 -9.42
CA GLN A 283 22.59 14.26 -9.12
C GLN A 283 21.80 13.54 -8.03
N GLU A 284 21.50 12.27 -8.26
CA GLU A 284 20.81 11.42 -7.30
C GLU A 284 21.55 11.36 -5.96
N LEU A 285 20.83 11.15 -4.85
CA LEU A 285 21.45 10.84 -3.56
C LEU A 285 22.21 9.52 -3.68
N SER A 286 23.30 9.36 -2.92
CA SER A 286 23.85 8.01 -2.77
C SER A 286 23.02 7.22 -1.76
N PHE A 287 23.01 5.90 -1.91
CA PHE A 287 22.44 5.00 -0.92
C PHE A 287 23.03 5.22 0.49
N GLN A 288 24.33 5.52 0.58
CA GLN A 288 24.99 5.78 1.86
C GLN A 288 24.46 7.05 2.53
N ASP A 289 24.31 8.14 1.77
CA ASP A 289 23.75 9.39 2.29
C ASP A 289 22.30 9.21 2.74
N PHE A 290 21.49 8.49 1.94
CA PHE A 290 20.10 8.19 2.30
C PHE A 290 20.02 7.31 3.56
N ALA A 291 20.81 6.24 3.65
CA ALA A 291 20.83 5.37 4.82
C ALA A 291 21.31 6.12 6.08
N ALA A 292 22.26 7.06 5.95
CA ALA A 292 22.70 7.92 7.04
C ALA A 292 21.58 8.87 7.52
N GLN A 293 20.81 9.47 6.61
CA GLN A 293 19.64 10.28 6.97
C GLN A 293 18.62 9.47 7.78
N VAL A 294 18.30 8.25 7.33
CA VAL A 294 17.36 7.37 8.04
C VAL A 294 17.94 6.92 9.39
N LEU A 295 19.26 6.74 9.50
CA LEU A 295 19.93 6.40 10.76
C LEU A 295 19.81 7.54 11.77
N GLU A 296 20.00 8.80 11.35
CA GLU A 296 19.83 9.96 12.21
C GLU A 296 18.38 10.06 12.74
N THR A 297 17.39 9.85 11.87
CA THR A 297 15.97 9.76 12.28
C THR A 297 15.75 8.63 13.30
N GLN A 298 16.31 7.44 13.03
CA GLN A 298 16.22 6.30 13.94
C GLN A 298 16.80 6.63 15.33
N GLU A 299 17.99 7.23 15.38
CA GLU A 299 18.68 7.55 16.63
C GLU A 299 17.92 8.60 17.44
N ALA A 300 17.44 9.67 16.79
CA ALA A 300 16.60 10.68 17.42
C ALA A 300 15.29 10.08 17.97
N TYR A 301 14.62 9.23 17.19
CA TYR A 301 13.40 8.54 17.62
C TYR A 301 13.67 7.62 18.81
N ASN A 302 14.75 6.84 18.77
CA ASN A 302 15.13 5.93 19.86
C ASN A 302 15.50 6.67 21.14
N ALA A 303 16.25 7.77 21.05
CA ALA A 303 16.59 8.60 22.20
C ALA A 303 15.32 9.18 22.86
N ALA A 304 14.40 9.72 22.06
CA ALA A 304 13.13 10.23 22.55
C ALA A 304 12.25 9.12 23.16
N LYS A 305 12.19 7.94 22.52
CA LYS A 305 11.45 6.78 23.03
C LYS A 305 12.01 6.30 24.37
N GLN A 306 13.33 6.24 24.53
CA GLN A 306 13.98 5.89 25.81
C GLN A 306 13.70 6.91 26.92
N ALA A 307 13.55 8.18 26.55
CA ALA A 307 13.20 9.25 27.47
C ALA A 307 11.68 9.37 27.75
N ASN A 308 10.84 8.53 27.13
CA ASN A 308 9.38 8.68 27.10
C ASN A 308 8.90 10.08 26.62
N ASP A 309 9.67 10.74 25.74
CA ASP A 309 9.34 12.04 25.14
C ASP A 309 8.50 11.83 23.87
N VAL A 310 7.17 11.85 24.02
CA VAL A 310 6.22 11.69 22.91
C VAL A 310 6.38 12.78 21.86
N ASP A 311 6.59 14.03 22.29
CA ASP A 311 6.80 15.13 21.35
C ASP A 311 8.15 15.00 20.66
N GLY A 312 9.18 14.51 21.35
CA GLY A 312 10.49 14.20 20.78
C GLY A 312 10.42 13.11 19.71
N MET A 313 9.66 12.05 19.96
CA MET A 313 9.42 11.01 18.96
C MET A 313 8.73 11.60 17.73
N ARG A 314 7.72 12.45 17.92
CA ARG A 314 7.05 13.16 16.83
C ARG A 314 8.01 14.08 16.08
N ARG A 315 8.81 14.89 16.78
CA ARG A 315 9.82 15.76 16.16
C ARG A 315 10.80 14.97 15.29
N ALA A 316 11.28 13.81 15.76
CA ALA A 316 12.19 12.96 14.99
C ALA A 316 11.60 12.50 13.65
N LEU A 317 10.30 12.22 13.59
CA LEU A 317 9.64 11.72 12.37
C LEU A 317 9.25 12.85 11.39
N PHE A 318 8.83 14.00 11.92
CA PHE A 318 8.20 15.08 11.14
C PHE A 318 9.10 16.31 10.90
N GLN A 319 10.07 16.60 11.76
CA GLN A 319 10.84 17.84 11.64
C GLN A 319 12.02 17.70 10.69
N ALA A 320 12.02 18.55 9.66
CA ALA A 320 13.23 18.89 8.94
C ALA A 320 14.03 19.88 9.80
N SER A 321 15.21 19.45 10.27
CA SER A 321 16.23 20.20 11.05
C SER A 321 16.07 20.31 12.58
N LEU A 322 17.09 19.83 13.30
CA LEU A 322 17.49 20.34 14.62
C LEU A 322 18.35 21.61 14.42
N PRO A 323 18.50 22.49 15.43
CA PRO A 323 19.31 23.69 15.31
C PRO A 323 20.77 23.37 14.96
N ALA A 324 21.34 24.17 14.06
CA ALA A 324 22.67 24.04 13.48
C ALA A 324 23.82 24.26 14.49
N SER A 325 24.04 23.33 15.41
CA SER A 325 25.20 23.36 16.32
C SER A 325 26.08 22.11 16.30
N ALA A 326 25.93 21.21 15.32
CA ALA A 326 26.86 20.12 15.09
C ALA A 326 27.16 20.00 13.59
N ALA A 327 28.43 19.80 13.25
CA ALA A 327 28.97 19.98 11.91
C ALA A 327 28.63 18.83 10.94
N SER A 328 27.38 18.74 10.49
CA SER A 328 27.01 17.94 9.33
C SER A 328 25.99 18.67 8.45
N SER A 329 26.03 18.37 7.17
CA SER A 329 25.26 18.94 6.07
C SER A 329 23.75 18.76 6.22
N ALA A 330 23.11 19.56 7.09
CA ALA A 330 21.67 19.50 7.38
C ALA A 330 20.82 19.80 6.13
N GLY A 331 20.47 18.73 5.40
CA GLY A 331 19.34 18.64 4.49
C GLY A 331 18.09 18.16 5.23
N TRP A 332 16.99 18.01 4.51
CA TRP A 332 15.69 17.59 5.06
C TRP A 332 15.79 16.18 5.69
N LEU A 333 15.65 16.12 7.03
CA LEU A 333 15.72 14.88 7.83
C LEU A 333 14.35 14.24 8.09
N ALA A 334 13.25 14.93 7.80
CA ALA A 334 11.91 14.38 7.98
C ALA A 334 11.73 13.15 7.09
N VAL A 335 11.09 12.10 7.60
CA VAL A 335 10.73 10.91 6.82
C VAL A 335 9.23 10.86 6.49
N ASP A 336 8.47 11.80 7.04
CA ASP A 336 7.07 12.01 6.65
C ASP A 336 6.96 12.36 5.17
N GLU A 337 5.86 11.93 4.55
CA GLU A 337 5.52 12.24 3.16
C GLU A 337 6.71 12.06 2.20
N THR A 338 7.48 10.97 2.38
CA THR A 338 8.73 10.70 1.64
C THR A 338 8.63 9.40 0.85
N GLN A 339 9.02 9.40 -0.41
CA GLN A 339 9.21 8.19 -1.24
C GLN A 339 10.61 8.18 -1.82
N ALA A 340 11.30 7.04 -1.73
CA ALA A 340 12.65 6.91 -2.25
C ALA A 340 12.80 5.64 -3.10
N PHE A 341 13.38 5.80 -4.30
CA PHE A 341 13.71 4.69 -5.19
C PHE A 341 15.19 4.37 -5.07
N TRP A 342 15.50 3.25 -4.45
CA TRP A 342 16.85 2.73 -4.30
C TRP A 342 17.21 1.87 -5.52
N ALA A 343 18.01 2.42 -6.42
CA ALA A 343 18.45 1.76 -7.65
C ALA A 343 19.67 0.85 -7.43
N LEU A 344 19.63 -0.33 -8.03
CA LEU A 344 20.65 -1.37 -7.94
C LEU A 344 21.12 -1.76 -9.35
N PRO A 345 22.44 -1.82 -9.64
CA PRO A 345 23.55 -1.76 -8.69
C PRO A 345 24.17 -0.37 -8.50
N THR A 346 23.57 0.68 -9.08
CA THR A 346 24.19 2.02 -9.10
C THR A 346 24.34 2.66 -7.73
N ALA A 347 23.65 2.12 -6.71
CA ALA A 347 23.64 2.66 -5.35
C ALA A 347 23.21 4.13 -5.30
N SER A 348 22.34 4.51 -6.25
CA SER A 348 21.70 5.81 -6.32
C SER A 348 20.29 5.73 -5.74
N VAL A 349 19.87 6.82 -5.10
CA VAL A 349 18.54 6.97 -4.51
C VAL A 349 17.89 8.22 -5.08
N GLN A 350 16.73 8.05 -5.69
CA GLN A 350 15.86 9.15 -6.09
C GLN A 350 14.81 9.34 -5.01
N ARG A 351 15.01 10.35 -4.16
CA ARG A 351 14.13 10.66 -3.03
C ARG A 351 13.27 11.86 -3.34
N THR A 352 11.98 11.73 -3.08
CA THR A 352 10.97 12.76 -3.28
C THR A 352 10.20 12.96 -1.99
N ASP A 353 10.06 14.22 -1.59
CA ASP A 353 9.27 14.62 -0.42
C ASP A 353 8.05 15.43 -0.88
N TYR A 354 6.93 15.30 -0.15
CA TYR A 354 5.68 16.01 -0.42
C TYR A 354 5.34 16.98 0.71
N GLU A 355 4.92 18.19 0.35
CA GLU A 355 4.44 19.21 1.29
C GLU A 355 3.04 19.67 0.87
N HIS A 356 2.05 19.47 1.74
CA HIS A 356 0.70 19.98 1.53
C HIS A 356 0.68 21.48 1.78
N LEU A 357 0.16 22.24 0.82
CA LEU A 357 0.08 23.70 0.88
C LEU A 357 -1.29 24.15 1.38
N ASP A 358 -1.32 25.17 2.23
CA ASP A 358 -2.56 25.73 2.79
C ASP A 358 -3.40 26.46 1.73
N HIS A 359 -2.76 26.97 0.68
CA HIS A 359 -3.39 27.68 -0.43
C HIS A 359 -2.85 27.19 -1.77
N GLU A 360 -3.69 27.14 -2.80
CA GLU A 360 -3.26 26.87 -4.17
C GLU A 360 -2.37 28.02 -4.67
N PRO A 361 -1.07 27.79 -4.96
CA PRO A 361 -0.24 28.82 -5.54
C PRO A 361 -0.67 29.10 -6.98
N LEU A 362 -0.45 30.32 -7.47
CA LEU A 362 -0.59 30.70 -8.88
C LEU A 362 0.13 29.72 -9.85
N ALA A 363 1.16 29.00 -9.38
CA ALA A 363 1.84 27.96 -10.13
C ALA A 363 0.94 26.78 -10.55
N VAL A 364 -0.11 26.45 -9.79
CA VAL A 364 -1.10 25.43 -10.18
C VAL A 364 -1.93 25.90 -11.39
N LEU A 365 -2.21 27.21 -11.49
CA LEU A 365 -2.87 27.82 -12.65
C LEU A 365 -1.95 27.91 -13.87
N LEU A 366 -0.63 28.02 -13.67
CA LEU A 366 0.36 28.09 -14.76
C LEU A 366 0.73 26.72 -15.34
N ASN A 367 0.49 25.63 -14.61
CA ASN A 367 0.62 24.25 -15.12
C ASN A 367 -0.56 23.82 -16.03
N ALA A 368 -1.39 24.77 -16.48
CA ALA A 368 -2.50 24.55 -17.40
C ALA A 368 -2.17 24.93 -18.87
N PHE A 369 -0.90 25.19 -19.22
CA PHE A 369 -0.47 25.51 -20.59
C PHE A 369 0.72 24.63 -21.04
N PRO A 370 0.70 24.10 -22.29
CA PRO A 370 1.56 23.00 -22.68
C PRO A 370 2.92 23.52 -23.15
N ALA A 371 3.92 23.43 -22.28
CA ALA A 371 5.33 23.38 -22.68
C ALA A 371 6.10 22.52 -21.68
N SER A 372 6.25 21.23 -22.01
CA SER A 372 6.97 20.22 -21.22
C SER A 372 6.48 20.08 -19.76
N GLU A 373 5.23 19.64 -19.59
CA GLU A 373 4.67 19.35 -18.27
C GLU A 373 5.40 18.18 -17.59
N PRO A 374 5.71 18.27 -16.27
CA PRO A 374 5.91 17.06 -15.48
C PRO A 374 4.61 16.26 -15.49
N VAL A 375 4.59 15.15 -16.23
CA VAL A 375 3.42 14.28 -16.39
C VAL A 375 2.93 13.83 -15.02
N ALA A 376 1.75 14.31 -14.61
CA ALA A 376 1.00 13.71 -13.51
C ALA A 376 0.79 12.24 -13.84
N MET A 377 1.19 11.35 -12.94
CA MET A 377 1.13 9.92 -13.27
C MET A 377 -0.30 9.40 -13.31
N SER A 378 -1.31 10.03 -12.72
CA SER A 378 -2.71 9.62 -12.91
C SER A 378 -3.62 10.85 -12.94
N GLY A 379 -4.58 10.86 -13.87
CA GLY A 379 -5.52 11.96 -14.08
C GLY A 379 -6.92 11.46 -14.48
N PRO A 380 -7.94 12.32 -14.41
CA PRO A 380 -9.34 11.96 -14.73
C PRO A 380 -9.60 11.63 -16.20
N GLU A 381 -8.59 11.74 -17.07
CA GLU A 381 -8.65 11.32 -18.48
C GLU A 381 -8.33 9.83 -18.69
N ASP A 382 -8.07 9.07 -17.61
CA ASP A 382 -7.82 7.63 -17.68
C ASP A 382 -9.16 6.85 -17.62
N ASP A 383 -9.49 6.13 -18.70
CA ASP A 383 -10.67 5.24 -18.77
C ASP A 383 -10.66 4.21 -17.64
N VAL A 384 -11.77 4.07 -16.91
CA VAL A 384 -11.96 2.99 -15.93
C VAL A 384 -12.33 1.69 -16.66
N TYR A 385 -11.38 0.76 -16.82
CA TYR A 385 -11.62 -0.47 -17.58
C TYR A 385 -12.33 -1.57 -16.74
N ALA A 386 -13.21 -2.31 -17.42
CA ALA A 386 -13.89 -3.47 -16.85
C ALA A 386 -12.89 -4.57 -16.41
N GLN A 387 -13.19 -5.23 -15.30
CA GLN A 387 -12.37 -6.31 -14.75
C GLN A 387 -12.65 -7.62 -15.49
N VAL A 388 -12.05 -7.78 -16.66
CA VAL A 388 -12.18 -8.98 -17.49
C VAL A 388 -11.14 -10.03 -17.09
N GLU A 389 -11.47 -11.32 -17.25
CA GLU A 389 -10.52 -12.42 -17.09
C GLU A 389 -9.30 -12.21 -18.01
N LYS A 390 -8.10 -12.11 -17.42
CA LYS A 390 -6.85 -11.89 -18.16
C LYS A 390 -6.09 -13.20 -18.33
N ARG A 391 -5.51 -13.40 -19.52
CA ARG A 391 -4.53 -14.48 -19.72
C ARG A 391 -3.33 -14.24 -18.81
N ALA A 392 -2.72 -15.33 -18.33
CA ALA A 392 -1.49 -15.24 -17.55
C ALA A 392 -0.41 -14.50 -18.33
N VAL A 393 0.33 -13.62 -17.65
CA VAL A 393 1.40 -12.83 -18.26
C VAL A 393 2.48 -13.79 -18.76
N ALA A 394 3.03 -13.56 -19.96
CA ALA A 394 4.08 -14.42 -20.48
C ALA A 394 5.45 -14.05 -19.89
N ALA A 395 6.30 -15.05 -19.64
CA ALA A 395 7.68 -14.84 -19.25
C ALA A 395 8.42 -13.97 -20.30
N ASN A 396 9.27 -13.05 -19.83
CA ASN A 396 10.00 -12.13 -20.69
C ASN A 396 11.50 -12.34 -20.56
N SER A 397 12.15 -12.84 -21.62
CA SER A 397 13.58 -13.15 -21.61
C SER A 397 14.47 -11.92 -21.40
N ARG A 398 13.97 -10.69 -21.67
CA ARG A 398 14.73 -9.47 -21.37
C ARG A 398 14.97 -9.28 -19.88
N MET A 399 14.16 -9.88 -19.01
CA MET A 399 14.41 -9.89 -17.57
C MET A 399 15.64 -10.69 -17.17
N ALA A 400 16.19 -11.53 -18.07
CA ALA A 400 17.47 -12.20 -17.85
C ALA A 400 18.69 -11.30 -18.15
N LEU A 401 18.50 -10.12 -18.75
CA LEU A 401 19.59 -9.15 -18.91
C LEU A 401 20.13 -8.72 -17.54
N ASN A 402 21.39 -8.28 -17.49
CA ASN A 402 22.02 -7.88 -16.24
C ASN A 402 21.25 -6.72 -15.56
N SER A 403 21.36 -6.67 -14.23
CA SER A 403 20.72 -5.65 -13.38
C SER A 403 21.07 -4.21 -13.78
N ARG A 404 22.28 -3.95 -14.27
CA ARG A 404 22.76 -2.60 -14.64
C ARG A 404 21.99 -1.99 -15.81
N PHE A 405 21.67 -2.77 -16.84
CA PHE A 405 20.84 -2.30 -17.96
C PHE A 405 19.50 -1.77 -17.45
N TRP A 406 18.82 -2.59 -16.64
CA TRP A 406 17.52 -2.26 -16.07
C TRP A 406 17.58 -1.08 -15.11
N SER A 407 18.60 -1.03 -14.25
CA SER A 407 18.85 0.11 -13.35
C SER A 407 18.92 1.42 -14.12
N ASN A 408 19.69 1.47 -15.21
CA ASN A 408 19.84 2.68 -16.03
C ASN A 408 18.52 3.07 -16.70
N LEU A 409 17.75 2.10 -17.19
CA LEU A 409 16.43 2.33 -17.77
C LEU A 409 15.48 2.96 -16.73
N TYR A 410 15.32 2.34 -15.57
CA TYR A 410 14.41 2.82 -14.54
C TYR A 410 14.84 4.17 -13.97
N VAL A 411 16.12 4.37 -13.65
CA VAL A 411 16.62 5.66 -13.16
C VAL A 411 16.33 6.78 -14.17
N THR A 412 16.52 6.52 -15.47
CA THR A 412 16.23 7.50 -16.53
C THR A 412 14.74 7.80 -16.63
N GLN A 413 13.88 6.78 -16.61
CA GLN A 413 12.43 6.96 -16.68
C GLN A 413 11.88 7.67 -15.45
N LEU A 414 12.38 7.32 -14.26
CA LEU A 414 11.93 7.89 -13.00
C LEU A 414 12.27 9.38 -12.88
N ARG A 415 13.36 9.89 -13.49
CA ARG A 415 13.74 11.33 -13.42
C ARG A 415 12.59 12.26 -13.79
N ASN A 416 11.85 11.94 -14.85
CA ASN A 416 10.71 12.75 -15.27
C ASN A 416 9.53 12.60 -14.30
N LYS A 417 9.38 11.41 -13.69
CA LYS A 417 8.29 11.12 -12.77
C LYS A 417 8.48 11.75 -11.41
N VAL A 418 9.71 11.82 -10.89
CA VAL A 418 10.04 12.42 -9.59
C VAL A 418 10.33 13.93 -9.66
N ALA A 419 10.15 14.55 -10.83
CA ALA A 419 10.49 15.94 -11.06
C ALA A 419 9.81 16.88 -10.05
N ALA A 420 10.51 17.86 -9.48
CA ALA A 420 9.90 18.80 -8.55
C ALA A 420 8.75 19.59 -9.23
N GLY A 421 7.74 19.96 -8.46
CA GLY A 421 6.57 20.69 -8.98
C GLY A 421 5.49 20.88 -7.93
N THR A 422 4.41 21.58 -8.28
CA THR A 422 3.22 21.71 -7.43
C THR A 422 2.01 21.20 -8.19
N PHE A 423 1.26 20.30 -7.55
CA PHE A 423 0.16 19.57 -8.18
C PHE A 423 -1.04 19.50 -7.22
N GLU A 424 -2.23 19.18 -7.70
CA GLU A 424 -3.35 18.75 -6.83
C GLU A 424 -2.97 17.48 -6.06
N SER A 425 -3.51 17.26 -4.86
CA SER A 425 -3.11 16.14 -3.98
C SER A 425 -3.10 14.80 -4.73
N ARG A 426 -4.15 14.49 -5.50
CA ARG A 426 -4.22 13.27 -6.33
C ARG A 426 -3.03 13.14 -7.30
N LYS A 427 -2.65 14.24 -7.96
CA LYS A 427 -1.63 14.29 -9.02
C LYS A 427 -0.20 14.40 -8.47
N ALA A 428 -0.06 14.85 -7.22
CA ALA A 428 1.24 15.10 -6.61
C ALA A 428 1.93 13.83 -6.16
N PHE A 429 1.18 12.93 -5.52
CA PHE A 429 1.69 11.65 -5.09
C PHE A 429 2.04 10.80 -6.29
N LEU A 430 3.22 10.22 -6.27
CA LEU A 430 3.58 9.27 -7.29
C LEU A 430 2.65 8.04 -7.14
N SER A 431 1.77 7.88 -8.12
CA SER A 431 0.85 6.77 -8.34
C SER A 431 1.06 6.27 -9.76
N MET A 432 0.61 5.07 -10.16
CA MET A 432 0.70 4.69 -11.59
C MET A 432 -0.50 5.16 -12.40
N ALA A 433 -0.24 5.58 -13.63
CA ALA A 433 -1.30 5.78 -14.62
C ALA A 433 -2.02 4.47 -14.88
N GLU A 434 -3.24 4.54 -15.40
CA GLU A 434 -3.91 3.33 -15.87
C GLU A 434 -3.11 2.66 -16.99
N SER A 435 -2.64 3.45 -17.96
CA SER A 435 -1.84 2.98 -19.11
C SER A 435 -0.50 2.36 -18.68
N GLU A 436 0.20 2.99 -17.73
CA GLU A 436 1.40 2.43 -17.10
C GLU A 436 1.09 1.14 -16.35
N THR A 437 -0.03 1.09 -15.64
CA THR A 437 -0.46 -0.12 -14.94
C THR A 437 -0.74 -1.25 -15.93
N GLN A 438 -1.38 -0.97 -17.06
CA GLN A 438 -1.60 -1.98 -18.10
C GLN A 438 -0.28 -2.48 -18.70
N VAL A 439 0.65 -1.57 -19.00
CA VAL A 439 1.97 -1.95 -19.53
C VAL A 439 2.75 -2.77 -18.53
N THR A 440 2.92 -2.29 -17.30
CA THR A 440 3.71 -2.98 -16.26
C THR A 440 3.09 -4.31 -15.85
N SER A 441 1.76 -4.40 -15.78
CA SER A 441 1.06 -5.65 -15.43
C SER A 441 1.05 -6.70 -16.54
N THR A 442 1.44 -6.36 -17.77
CA THR A 442 1.48 -7.30 -18.91
C THR A 442 2.89 -7.52 -19.47
N PHE A 443 3.87 -6.70 -19.06
CA PHE A 443 5.21 -6.70 -19.61
C PHE A 443 6.02 -7.95 -19.26
N ALA A 444 5.98 -8.34 -17.99
CA ALA A 444 6.70 -9.49 -17.46
C ALA A 444 6.09 -9.90 -16.13
N PRO A 445 6.17 -11.19 -15.76
CA PRO A 445 5.68 -11.64 -14.49
C PRO A 445 6.67 -11.36 -13.37
N TYR A 446 6.15 -11.08 -12.18
CA TYR A 446 6.97 -10.82 -11.01
C TYR A 446 6.27 -11.21 -9.72
N ASP A 447 7.06 -11.58 -8.71
CA ASP A 447 6.59 -11.64 -7.33
C ASP A 447 6.90 -10.32 -6.63
N GLN A 448 5.88 -9.63 -6.11
CA GLN A 448 6.07 -8.40 -5.37
C GLN A 448 6.20 -8.70 -3.87
N TYR A 449 7.34 -8.36 -3.30
CA TYR A 449 7.65 -8.50 -1.88
C TYR A 449 7.59 -7.13 -1.20
N GLU A 450 7.36 -7.14 0.10
CA GLU A 450 7.46 -5.93 0.91
C GLU A 450 7.69 -6.29 2.37
N VAL A 451 8.62 -5.56 3.00
CA VAL A 451 8.94 -5.69 4.41
C VAL A 451 8.71 -4.39 5.15
N ALA A 452 8.19 -4.46 6.37
CA ALA A 452 8.04 -3.34 7.30
C ALA A 452 9.09 -3.46 8.40
N VAL A 453 10.11 -2.60 8.36
CA VAL A 453 11.19 -2.53 9.35
C VAL A 453 10.83 -1.45 10.39
N PRO A 454 10.79 -1.74 11.69
CA PRO A 454 10.54 -0.72 12.72
C PRO A 454 11.51 0.46 12.58
N ILE A 455 11.03 1.71 12.75
CA ILE A 455 11.90 2.91 12.68
C ILE A 455 13.07 2.82 13.65
N SER A 456 12.88 2.18 14.80
CA SER A 456 13.93 1.94 15.80
C SER A 456 15.13 1.13 15.27
N ARG A 457 15.01 0.50 14.09
CA ARG A 457 16.05 -0.29 13.43
C ARG A 457 16.31 0.11 11.97
N ALA A 458 15.51 1.00 11.38
CA ALA A 458 15.46 1.25 9.93
C ALA A 458 16.82 1.65 9.29
N GLY A 459 17.47 2.70 9.79
CA GLY A 459 18.72 3.20 9.21
C GLY A 459 19.90 2.24 9.39
N SER A 460 20.03 1.68 10.59
CA SER A 460 21.04 0.65 10.88
C SER A 460 20.81 -0.62 10.05
N CYS A 461 19.55 -1.00 9.81
CA CYS A 461 19.18 -2.09 8.92
C CYS A 461 19.61 -1.81 7.47
N LEU A 462 19.34 -0.61 6.94
CA LEU A 462 19.79 -0.24 5.59
C LEU A 462 21.31 -0.36 5.47
N MET A 463 22.07 0.10 6.46
CA MET A 463 23.53 -0.02 6.45
C MET A 463 24.00 -1.48 6.43
N GLU A 464 23.43 -2.33 7.29
CA GLU A 464 23.78 -3.75 7.36
C GLU A 464 23.39 -4.53 6.10
N VAL A 465 22.16 -4.36 5.62
CA VAL A 465 21.66 -5.01 4.40
C VAL A 465 22.42 -4.49 3.18
N GLY A 466 22.65 -3.18 3.10
CA GLY A 466 23.41 -2.55 2.03
C GLY A 466 24.82 -3.11 1.89
N LYS A 467 25.52 -3.34 3.02
CA LYS A 467 26.85 -3.96 3.03
C LYS A 467 26.83 -5.35 2.38
N GLU A 468 25.82 -6.16 2.66
CA GLU A 468 25.67 -7.50 2.08
C GLU A 468 25.24 -7.43 0.60
N VAL A 469 24.35 -6.50 0.27
CA VAL A 469 23.85 -6.27 -1.09
C VAL A 469 25.00 -5.93 -2.04
N TYR A 470 25.87 -5.01 -1.64
CA TYR A 470 27.01 -4.53 -2.44
C TYR A 470 28.32 -5.26 -2.19
N GLY A 471 28.35 -6.21 -1.25
CA GLY A 471 29.53 -7.02 -0.95
C GLY A 471 29.83 -8.04 -2.05
N ASP A 472 30.72 -8.98 -1.72
CA ASP A 472 31.27 -9.96 -2.67
C ASP A 472 30.22 -10.85 -3.32
N ALA A 473 29.12 -11.13 -2.60
CA ALA A 473 28.00 -11.92 -3.09
C ALA A 473 27.15 -11.20 -4.16
N LYS A 474 27.33 -9.87 -4.31
CA LYS A 474 26.67 -9.03 -5.34
C LYS A 474 25.17 -9.27 -5.44
N LEU A 475 24.48 -9.28 -4.29
CA LEU A 475 23.05 -9.62 -4.26
C LEU A 475 22.20 -8.67 -5.12
N TRP A 476 22.70 -7.45 -5.37
CA TRP A 476 22.10 -6.51 -6.32
C TRP A 476 21.83 -7.09 -7.70
N ASP A 477 22.54 -8.13 -8.13
CA ASP A 477 22.34 -8.72 -9.46
C ASP A 477 21.04 -9.51 -9.58
N GLY A 478 20.38 -9.82 -8.45
CA GLY A 478 19.03 -10.37 -8.42
C GLY A 478 17.93 -9.34 -8.69
N ALA A 479 18.22 -8.03 -8.70
CA ALA A 479 17.22 -6.98 -8.86
C ALA A 479 17.06 -6.51 -10.32
N ARG A 480 15.84 -6.16 -10.72
CA ARG A 480 15.53 -5.57 -12.04
C ARG A 480 14.83 -4.22 -11.94
N THR A 481 14.23 -3.92 -10.80
CA THR A 481 13.61 -2.63 -10.52
C THR A 481 14.24 -2.01 -9.28
N PRO A 482 14.20 -0.67 -9.14
CA PRO A 482 14.57 -0.02 -7.89
C PRO A 482 13.68 -0.48 -6.74
N PHE A 483 14.24 -0.58 -5.54
CA PHE A 483 13.45 -0.85 -4.34
C PHE A 483 12.76 0.44 -3.89
N LEU A 484 11.46 0.39 -3.65
CA LEU A 484 10.68 1.55 -3.21
C LEU A 484 10.64 1.57 -1.68
N VAL A 485 11.25 2.60 -1.11
CA VAL A 485 11.29 2.86 0.33
C VAL A 485 10.26 3.92 0.70
N ARG A 486 9.45 3.61 1.73
CA ARG A 486 8.34 4.42 2.23
C ARG A 486 8.30 4.38 3.75
N PHE A 487 7.56 5.30 4.36
CA PHE A 487 7.49 5.47 5.80
C PHE A 487 6.05 5.59 6.25
N VAL A 488 5.68 4.86 7.29
CA VAL A 488 4.29 4.74 7.74
C VAL A 488 4.29 4.77 9.26
N THR A 489 3.39 5.57 9.85
CA THR A 489 3.26 5.63 11.31
C THR A 489 2.57 4.40 11.90
N GLU A 490 2.56 4.35 13.23
CA GLU A 490 1.86 3.35 14.02
C GLU A 490 0.32 3.42 13.81
N GLU A 491 -0.34 2.27 13.81
CA GLU A 491 -1.81 2.18 13.81
C GLU A 491 -2.29 1.01 14.67
N ASP A 492 -3.46 1.13 15.29
CA ASP A 492 -3.93 0.19 16.33
C ASP A 492 -4.59 -1.11 15.80
N PHE A 493 -4.72 -1.27 14.48
CA PHE A 493 -5.37 -2.46 13.91
C PHE A 493 -4.53 -3.70 14.15
N TYR A 494 -5.16 -4.77 14.63
CA TYR A 494 -4.43 -5.86 15.29
C TYR A 494 -3.44 -6.61 14.40
N LEU A 495 -3.72 -6.76 13.11
CA LEU A 495 -2.76 -7.37 12.18
C LEU A 495 -1.98 -6.33 11.36
N SER A 496 -2.05 -5.03 11.68
CA SER A 496 -1.24 -4.07 10.96
C SER A 496 0.26 -4.34 11.20
N PRO A 497 1.10 -4.36 10.14
CA PRO A 497 2.54 -4.46 10.33
C PRO A 497 3.13 -3.30 11.17
N THR A 498 2.41 -2.19 11.35
CA THR A 498 2.84 -1.05 12.18
C THR A 498 2.17 -0.99 13.56
N THR A 499 1.51 -2.06 14.03
CA THR A 499 0.81 -2.05 15.34
C THR A 499 1.69 -1.89 16.58
N ASP A 500 3.01 -1.92 16.45
CA ASP A 500 3.96 -1.75 17.57
C ASP A 500 4.94 -0.59 17.34
N GLY A 501 4.57 0.32 16.44
CA GLY A 501 5.31 1.53 16.16
C GLY A 501 5.43 1.86 14.66
N PRO A 502 5.92 3.07 14.35
CA PRO A 502 6.18 3.49 12.98
C PRO A 502 7.23 2.60 12.32
N ALA A 503 7.11 2.42 11.00
CA ALA A 503 7.98 1.56 10.21
C ALA A 503 8.41 2.18 8.89
N MET A 504 9.60 1.78 8.44
CA MET A 504 10.07 1.91 7.08
C MET A 504 9.66 0.68 6.27
N TYR A 505 8.92 0.89 5.19
CA TYR A 505 8.57 -0.14 4.24
C TYR A 505 9.57 -0.18 3.09
N VAL A 506 9.98 -1.38 2.67
CA VAL A 506 10.83 -1.60 1.48
C VAL A 506 10.10 -2.56 0.55
N ASN A 507 9.57 -2.03 -0.55
CA ASN A 507 8.93 -2.80 -1.61
C ASN A 507 9.94 -3.22 -2.67
N MET A 508 9.88 -4.48 -3.08
CA MET A 508 10.87 -5.12 -3.97
C MET A 508 10.16 -6.06 -4.95
N GLU A 509 10.61 -6.12 -6.20
CA GLU A 509 9.96 -6.93 -7.24
C GLU A 509 10.94 -7.94 -7.84
N ASP A 510 10.61 -9.22 -7.72
CA ASP A 510 11.38 -10.33 -8.29
C ASP A 510 10.81 -10.73 -9.65
N TYR A 511 11.30 -10.07 -10.70
CA TYR A 511 11.01 -10.43 -12.09
C TYR A 511 11.77 -11.66 -12.57
N VAL A 512 12.92 -11.96 -11.96
CA VAL A 512 13.85 -12.99 -12.45
C VAL A 512 13.28 -14.38 -12.18
N SER A 513 12.73 -14.63 -11.00
CA SER A 513 12.23 -15.96 -10.64
C SER A 513 11.19 -16.48 -11.64
N ARG A 514 10.22 -15.64 -11.97
CA ARG A 514 9.12 -16.00 -12.88
C ARG A 514 9.53 -15.98 -14.33
N SER A 515 10.36 -15.01 -14.74
CA SER A 515 10.76 -14.90 -16.14
C SER A 515 11.79 -15.94 -16.56
N SER A 516 12.63 -16.43 -15.63
CA SER A 516 13.62 -17.48 -15.90
C SER A 516 13.12 -18.89 -15.59
N GLY A 517 12.05 -19.03 -14.80
CA GLY A 517 11.56 -20.31 -14.29
C GLY A 517 12.48 -20.96 -13.23
N ARG A 518 13.44 -20.22 -12.67
CA ARG A 518 14.39 -20.69 -11.65
C ARG A 518 14.35 -19.77 -10.42
N PRO A 519 14.60 -20.27 -9.20
CA PRO A 519 14.68 -19.42 -8.02
C PRO A 519 15.73 -18.30 -8.15
N ASN A 520 15.39 -17.10 -7.70
CA ASN A 520 16.31 -15.96 -7.59
C ASN A 520 16.97 -15.91 -6.21
N ASP A 521 17.98 -16.74 -5.99
CA ASP A 521 18.63 -16.90 -4.67
C ASP A 521 19.23 -15.60 -4.13
N GLN A 522 19.78 -14.75 -5.01
CA GLN A 522 20.33 -13.44 -4.64
C GLN A 522 19.24 -12.54 -4.05
N PHE A 523 18.09 -12.44 -4.72
CA PHE A 523 16.96 -11.66 -4.23
C PHE A 523 16.38 -12.24 -2.93
N GLN A 524 16.19 -13.56 -2.87
CA GLN A 524 15.69 -14.20 -1.65
C GLN A 524 16.63 -14.00 -0.46
N ARG A 525 17.95 -13.91 -0.70
CA ARG A 525 18.91 -13.57 0.35
C ARG A 525 18.70 -12.17 0.91
N ILE A 526 18.39 -11.17 0.06
CA ILE A 526 18.07 -9.80 0.51
C ILE A 526 16.84 -9.83 1.43
N MET A 527 15.77 -10.52 1.02
CA MET A 527 14.56 -10.70 1.84
C MET A 527 14.85 -11.34 3.20
N GLN A 528 15.69 -12.37 3.23
CA GLN A 528 16.10 -13.04 4.46
C GLN A 528 16.88 -12.10 5.39
N LEU A 529 17.75 -11.24 4.85
CA LEU A 529 18.52 -10.29 5.67
C LEU A 529 17.61 -9.32 6.41
N PHE A 530 16.60 -8.74 5.73
CA PHE A 530 15.61 -7.87 6.38
C PHE A 530 14.86 -8.60 7.51
N ARG A 531 14.39 -9.82 7.26
CA ARG A 531 13.69 -10.64 8.26
C ARG A 531 14.58 -10.99 9.46
N GLN A 532 15.78 -11.50 9.20
CA GLN A 532 16.66 -12.08 10.22
C GLN A 532 17.40 -11.02 11.05
N ARG A 533 17.77 -9.88 10.45
CA ARG A 533 18.62 -8.87 11.10
C ARG A 533 17.89 -7.60 11.54
N CYS A 534 16.70 -7.36 10.98
CA CYS A 534 15.98 -6.10 11.19
C CYS A 534 14.63 -6.24 11.88
N GLY A 535 14.19 -7.46 12.21
CA GLY A 535 12.86 -7.70 12.80
C GLY A 535 11.72 -7.29 11.86
N ALA A 536 11.95 -7.33 10.55
CA ALA A 536 11.01 -6.80 9.58
C ALA A 536 9.77 -7.70 9.44
N ARG A 537 8.56 -7.13 9.43
CA ARG A 537 7.31 -7.86 9.15
C ARG A 537 7.06 -7.99 7.65
N LEU A 538 6.39 -9.05 7.21
CA LEU A 538 5.91 -9.15 5.82
C LEU A 538 4.59 -8.40 5.66
N HIS A 539 4.41 -7.72 4.53
CA HIS A 539 3.10 -7.17 4.16
C HIS A 539 2.14 -8.31 3.74
N TRP A 540 0.89 -8.28 4.24
CA TRP A 540 -0.08 -9.35 4.04
C TRP A 540 -0.44 -9.64 2.57
N GLY A 541 -0.64 -8.59 1.76
CA GLY A 541 -0.95 -8.72 0.33
C GLY A 541 0.24 -9.03 -0.60
N LYS A 542 1.43 -9.34 -0.08
CA LYS A 542 2.67 -9.46 -0.88
C LYS A 542 3.23 -10.89 -0.82
N ALA A 543 4.29 -11.15 -1.57
CA ALA A 543 4.97 -12.44 -1.61
C ALA A 543 5.83 -12.69 -0.34
N GLY A 544 6.44 -13.88 -0.25
CA GLY A 544 7.36 -14.24 0.83
C GLY A 544 6.77 -15.11 1.95
N TRP A 545 5.46 -15.31 1.94
CA TRP A 545 4.78 -16.14 2.93
C TRP A 545 5.10 -17.64 2.88
N PRO A 546 5.26 -18.35 1.74
CA PRO A 546 5.34 -19.82 1.76
C PRO A 546 6.43 -20.44 2.65
N GLN A 547 7.58 -19.79 2.83
CA GLN A 547 8.61 -20.24 3.76
C GLN A 547 8.31 -19.78 5.19
N HIS A 548 7.88 -18.52 5.36
CA HIS A 548 7.63 -17.91 6.65
C HIS A 548 6.40 -18.48 7.36
N ALA A 549 5.35 -18.80 6.60
CA ALA A 549 4.07 -19.31 7.07
C ALA A 549 4.17 -20.70 7.71
N LYS A 550 5.18 -21.51 7.33
CA LYS A 550 5.41 -22.87 7.88
C LYS A 550 5.60 -22.86 9.40
N CYS A 551 6.25 -21.82 9.92
CA CYS A 551 6.40 -21.62 11.35
C CYS A 551 6.14 -20.16 11.74
N PHE A 552 4.93 -19.71 11.43
CA PHE A 552 4.49 -18.38 11.82
C PHE A 552 4.12 -18.33 13.30
N LYS A 553 4.88 -17.59 14.11
CA LYS A 553 4.64 -17.39 15.54
C LYS A 553 3.95 -16.05 15.77
N GLY A 554 2.63 -16.02 15.64
CA GLY A 554 1.86 -14.78 15.66
C GLY A 554 2.01 -13.95 16.95
N SER A 555 2.18 -14.57 18.12
CA SER A 555 2.43 -13.83 19.38
C SER A 555 3.84 -13.24 19.49
N ILE A 556 4.78 -13.66 18.62
CA ILE A 556 6.10 -13.03 18.49
C ILE A 556 6.02 -11.94 17.44
N GLU A 557 5.33 -12.21 16.33
CA GLU A 557 5.20 -11.27 15.22
C GLU A 557 4.33 -10.08 15.58
N TYR A 558 3.25 -10.27 16.35
CA TYR A 558 2.27 -9.27 16.79
C TYR A 558 2.02 -9.39 18.31
N PRO A 559 3.03 -9.06 19.14
CA PRO A 559 3.01 -9.38 20.57
C PRO A 559 1.90 -8.67 21.35
N SER A 560 1.51 -7.46 20.94
CA SER A 560 0.49 -6.65 21.60
C SER A 560 -0.94 -7.05 21.25
N THR A 561 -1.16 -7.66 20.09
CA THR A 561 -2.50 -7.77 19.48
C THR A 561 -2.89 -9.17 19.02
N TRP A 562 -1.96 -10.13 18.88
CA TRP A 562 -2.24 -11.45 18.30
C TRP A 562 -3.37 -12.21 18.99
N CYS A 563 -3.34 -12.31 20.33
CA CYS A 563 -4.38 -13.01 21.06
C CYS A 563 -5.69 -12.21 21.14
N SER A 564 -5.65 -10.87 21.06
CA SER A 564 -6.86 -10.07 20.90
C SER A 564 -7.53 -10.36 19.56
N PHE A 565 -6.75 -10.44 18.48
CA PHE A 565 -7.28 -10.90 17.20
C PHE A 565 -7.87 -12.31 17.28
N GLY A 566 -7.22 -13.22 18.01
CA GLY A 566 -7.75 -14.56 18.28
C GLY A 566 -9.10 -14.56 19.00
N CYS A 567 -9.31 -13.65 19.95
CA CYS A 567 -10.60 -13.47 20.61
C CYS A 567 -11.70 -13.02 19.63
N ALA A 568 -11.39 -12.09 18.72
CA ALA A 568 -12.32 -11.68 17.68
C ALA A 568 -12.65 -12.83 16.70
N VAL A 569 -11.66 -13.66 16.34
CA VAL A 569 -11.89 -14.87 15.52
C VAL A 569 -12.81 -15.85 16.25
N GLN A 570 -12.59 -16.08 17.54
CA GLN A 570 -13.43 -16.97 18.33
C GLN A 570 -14.89 -16.48 18.41
N GLU A 571 -15.09 -15.17 18.44
CA GLU A 571 -16.43 -14.57 18.47
C GLU A 571 -17.12 -14.62 17.10
N LEU A 572 -16.43 -14.21 16.03
CA LEU A 572 -17.06 -13.97 14.72
C LEU A 572 -17.00 -15.16 13.76
N ASP A 573 -15.98 -16.03 13.90
CA ASP A 573 -15.80 -17.19 13.03
C ASP A 573 -15.14 -18.38 13.75
N PRO A 574 -15.80 -18.94 14.79
CA PRO A 574 -15.26 -20.05 15.58
C PRO A 574 -15.06 -21.34 14.77
N GLN A 575 -15.74 -21.49 13.63
CA GLN A 575 -15.64 -22.67 12.76
C GLN A 575 -14.59 -22.50 11.65
N GLY A 576 -13.98 -21.31 11.52
CA GLY A 576 -12.96 -21.05 10.52
C GLY A 576 -13.50 -21.02 9.09
N LYS A 577 -14.75 -20.58 8.88
CA LYS A 577 -15.36 -20.43 7.54
C LYS A 577 -14.54 -19.53 6.63
N PHE A 578 -13.95 -18.47 7.18
CA PHE A 578 -13.12 -17.53 6.42
C PHE A 578 -11.62 -17.81 6.58
N ALA A 579 -11.22 -18.90 7.24
CA ALA A 579 -9.84 -19.36 7.19
C ALA A 579 -9.51 -19.84 5.78
N SER A 580 -8.25 -19.67 5.37
CA SER A 580 -7.72 -20.38 4.21
C SER A 580 -7.15 -21.74 4.63
N GLU A 581 -6.39 -22.41 3.76
CA GLU A 581 -5.71 -23.68 4.08
C GLU A 581 -4.51 -23.48 5.02
N TRP A 582 -4.14 -22.22 5.29
CA TRP A 582 -3.06 -21.89 6.21
C TRP A 582 -3.42 -22.21 7.68
N ASP A 583 -2.65 -23.11 8.28
CA ASP A 583 -2.82 -23.56 9.68
C ASP A 583 -2.16 -22.64 10.72
N GLY A 584 -1.66 -21.47 10.31
CA GLY A 584 -0.98 -20.51 11.20
C GLY A 584 -1.91 -19.76 12.16
N TRP A 585 -3.23 -19.88 11.99
CA TRP A 585 -4.27 -19.32 12.85
C TRP A 585 -4.40 -20.10 14.16
N LYS A 586 -3.34 -20.06 14.98
CA LYS A 586 -3.24 -20.74 16.27
C LYS A 586 -2.96 -19.72 17.37
N TRP A 587 -3.66 -19.88 18.49
CA TRP A 587 -3.55 -19.03 19.65
C TRP A 587 -3.48 -19.87 20.91
N SER A 588 -2.56 -19.51 21.79
CA SER A 588 -2.36 -20.16 23.08
C SER A 588 -2.33 -19.09 24.16
N ALA A 589 -2.92 -19.40 25.31
CA ALA A 589 -2.93 -18.50 26.46
C ALA A 589 -2.39 -19.21 27.70
N THR A 590 -1.73 -18.46 28.58
CA THR A 590 -1.39 -18.93 29.92
C THR A 590 -1.90 -17.97 30.99
N LEU A 591 -2.15 -18.51 32.18
CA LEU A 591 -2.45 -17.76 33.39
C LEU A 591 -1.51 -18.24 34.49
N ASN A 592 -0.70 -17.33 35.04
CA ASN A 592 0.38 -17.68 35.99
C ASN A 592 1.31 -18.78 35.47
N GLY A 593 1.61 -18.77 34.16
CA GLY A 593 2.46 -19.77 33.49
C GLY A 593 1.76 -21.09 33.12
N ASN A 594 0.54 -21.34 33.59
CA ASN A 594 -0.21 -22.55 33.27
C ASN A 594 -1.02 -22.39 31.97
N PRO A 595 -0.96 -23.35 31.03
CA PRO A 595 -1.79 -23.32 29.82
C PRO A 595 -3.28 -23.32 30.13
N ILE A 596 -4.03 -22.45 29.46
CA ILE A 596 -5.49 -22.36 29.55
C ILE A 596 -6.11 -22.13 28.16
N PRO A 597 -7.39 -22.46 27.95
CA PRO A 597 -8.08 -22.13 26.69
C PRO A 597 -8.05 -20.62 26.43
N LEU A 598 -7.81 -20.20 25.18
CA LEU A 598 -7.86 -18.79 24.77
C LEU A 598 -9.17 -18.12 25.21
N ALA A 599 -10.28 -18.84 25.03
CA ALA A 599 -11.63 -18.47 25.43
C ALA A 599 -11.72 -17.88 26.83
N SER A 600 -11.00 -18.47 27.79
CA SER A 600 -11.02 -18.07 29.20
C SER A 600 -10.36 -16.70 29.44
N CYS A 601 -9.62 -16.20 28.46
CA CYS A 601 -8.98 -14.88 28.47
C CYS A 601 -9.68 -13.87 27.57
N CYS A 602 -10.70 -14.27 26.82
CA CYS A 602 -11.39 -13.37 25.90
C CYS A 602 -12.49 -12.59 26.62
N THR A 603 -12.48 -11.27 26.40
CA THR A 603 -13.46 -10.33 26.94
C THR A 603 -14.04 -9.49 25.81
N SER A 604 -15.08 -8.70 26.08
CA SER A 604 -15.60 -7.72 25.11
C SER A 604 -14.60 -6.63 24.73
N LYS A 605 -13.47 -6.52 25.45
CA LYS A 605 -12.36 -5.60 25.15
C LYS A 605 -11.18 -6.31 24.47
N GLY A 606 -11.31 -7.58 24.14
CA GLY A 606 -10.23 -8.42 23.61
C GLY A 606 -9.56 -9.29 24.66
N PHE A 607 -8.28 -9.59 24.46
CA PHE A 607 -7.53 -10.49 25.31
C PHE A 607 -7.22 -9.84 26.67
N SER A 608 -7.54 -10.55 27.75
CA SER A 608 -7.38 -10.04 29.11
C SER A 608 -5.91 -9.81 29.47
N PRO A 609 -5.56 -8.66 30.07
CA PRO A 609 -4.20 -8.41 30.55
C PRO A 609 -3.79 -9.31 31.73
N SER A 610 -4.75 -10.00 32.36
CA SER A 610 -4.43 -11.02 33.39
C SER A 610 -3.83 -12.29 32.79
N CYS A 611 -3.95 -12.50 31.48
CA CYS A 611 -3.41 -13.64 30.75
C CYS A 611 -2.17 -13.25 29.96
N GLN A 612 -1.38 -14.24 29.56
CA GLN A 612 -0.24 -14.07 28.65
C GLN A 612 -0.49 -14.80 27.33
N CYS A 613 -0.20 -14.14 26.22
CA CYS A 613 -0.29 -14.73 24.89
C CYS A 613 0.95 -15.58 24.64
N ALA A 614 0.76 -16.90 24.54
CA ALA A 614 1.87 -17.84 24.39
C ALA A 614 2.18 -18.11 22.92
N ALA A 615 3.47 -18.23 22.60
CA ALA A 615 3.91 -18.66 21.28
C ALA A 615 3.53 -20.12 21.02
N ARG A 616 3.14 -20.42 19.78
CA ARG A 616 3.03 -21.79 19.31
C ARG A 616 4.39 -22.47 19.41
N THR A 617 4.39 -23.74 19.83
CA THR A 617 5.58 -24.57 20.04
C THR A 617 5.64 -25.78 19.10
N ASP A 618 4.60 -25.99 18.30
CA ASP A 618 4.47 -27.07 17.32
C ASP A 618 5.23 -26.78 16.01
N CYS A 619 6.13 -25.79 16.06
CA CYS A 619 7.12 -25.39 15.06
C CYS A 619 8.22 -24.55 15.77
#